data_AF-A0A7X6U8G8-F1
#
_entry.id   AF-A0A7X6U8G8-F1
#
_cell.length_a   1.000
_cell.length_b   1.000
_cell.length_c   1.000
_cell.angle_alpha   90.00
_cell.angle_beta   90.00
_cell.angle_gamma   90.00
#
_symmetry.space_group_name_H-M   'P 1'
#
loop_
_entity.id
_entity.type
_entity.pdbx_description
1 polymer ?
#
loop_
_entity_poly.entity_id
_entity_poly.type
_entity_poly.pdbx_seq_one_letter_code
_entity_poly.pdbx_strand_id
1 'polypeptide(L)'
;MTDCIRYFAAIAKRHTHGTKLVGAFTGYIHGMALPGVVRSSYNEFSTILRDPNIDCIFCPASYRFRKLADTSAFRVPVDSYALYNKLYFHEIDSTTHLTHDHPVARLHSKHDGPFADLRDTAAYFRREVGMTLAKGQGYWWFDMFAGWYDEPQTMNELERLRLLSETMLRLPTRPISEVCLVTDLESNYYLGTDPDTPYPMAEEQAPDLNRMGCPWDSILTDDLFSEAFDEKCIKLFIFPNLFKPTERLLAKIQALRRAGKSLLFTHAPGYIAADGFSLDGMRHLTGLTLARADDSGDEIIGDDGIRRPMTVTPRFWAVDSDEIWARYSDGRAALALRGRQESTGFDAFCAAAPVPAAWLRHLAERAGCFRYIDTADPLYANSRLLTVFCHEPGTRRLFWPQPAQLMDFFSGDVFQTGPEGAAVPFGADETRIFLVEPGPAAATGRILTSW
;
A
#
# COMPACT_ATOMS: atom_id res chain seq x y z
N MET A 1 -16.48 13.96 -15.68
CA MET A 1 -15.26 13.30 -16.22
C MET A 1 -15.48 11.81 -16.45
N THR A 2 -15.84 11.04 -15.42
CA THR A 2 -16.11 9.59 -15.49
C THR A 2 -17.00 9.19 -16.66
N ASP A 3 -18.16 9.84 -16.86
CA ASP A 3 -19.05 9.53 -17.98
C ASP A 3 -18.41 9.75 -19.36
N CYS A 4 -17.55 10.77 -19.50
CA CYS A 4 -16.82 10.99 -20.73
C CYS A 4 -15.84 9.85 -21.02
N ILE A 5 -15.08 9.40 -20.01
CA ILE A 5 -14.16 8.26 -20.13
C ILE A 5 -14.93 7.01 -20.59
N ARG A 6 -16.06 6.71 -19.94
CA ARG A 6 -16.91 5.55 -20.27
C ARG A 6 -17.51 5.65 -21.67
N TYR A 7 -17.99 6.83 -22.05
CA TYR A 7 -18.53 7.09 -23.37
C TYR A 7 -17.51 6.80 -24.48
N PHE A 8 -16.29 7.35 -24.36
CA PHE A 8 -15.24 7.12 -25.34
C PHE A 8 -14.71 5.67 -25.31
N ALA A 9 -14.65 5.04 -24.13
CA ALA A 9 -14.27 3.64 -24.02
C ALA A 9 -15.26 2.71 -24.76
N ALA A 10 -16.57 2.95 -24.59
CA ALA A 10 -17.61 2.21 -25.30
C ALA A 10 -17.54 2.40 -26.83
N ILE A 11 -17.21 3.61 -27.30
CA ILE A 11 -16.97 3.88 -28.73
C ILE A 11 -15.77 3.07 -29.23
N ALA A 12 -14.64 3.13 -28.52
CA ALA A 12 -13.43 2.40 -28.87
C ALA A 12 -13.69 0.88 -28.95
N LYS A 13 -14.37 0.32 -27.95
CA LYS A 13 -14.77 -1.10 -27.95
C LYS A 13 -15.68 -1.46 -29.12
N ARG A 14 -16.65 -0.60 -29.46
CA ARG A 14 -17.55 -0.81 -30.61
C ARG A 14 -16.79 -0.86 -31.94
N HIS A 15 -15.91 0.11 -32.19
CA HIS A 15 -15.15 0.20 -33.44
C HIS A 15 -14.09 -0.88 -33.58
N THR A 16 -13.60 -1.41 -32.46
CA THR A 16 -12.63 -2.51 -32.45
C THR A 16 -13.31 -3.88 -32.35
N HIS A 17 -14.64 -3.96 -32.33
CA HIS A 17 -15.41 -5.18 -32.10
C HIS A 17 -14.95 -5.93 -30.82
N GLY A 18 -14.55 -5.18 -29.79
CA GLY A 18 -14.03 -5.73 -28.53
C GLY A 18 -12.64 -6.37 -28.61
N THR A 19 -11.95 -6.31 -29.75
CA THR A 19 -10.66 -7.01 -29.97
C THR A 19 -9.44 -6.28 -29.42
N LYS A 20 -9.60 -5.03 -28.94
CA LYS A 20 -8.51 -4.22 -28.40
C LYS A 20 -8.75 -3.90 -26.94
N LEU A 21 -7.65 -3.81 -26.18
CA LEU A 21 -7.64 -3.28 -24.83
C LEU A 21 -7.86 -1.76 -24.88
N VAL A 22 -8.65 -1.26 -23.95
CA VAL A 22 -8.97 0.16 -23.78
C VAL A 22 -8.62 0.54 -22.36
N GLY A 23 -7.87 1.63 -22.19
CA GLY A 23 -7.49 2.10 -20.87
C GLY A 23 -7.47 3.61 -20.74
N ALA A 24 -7.32 4.08 -19.50
CA ALA A 24 -7.33 5.50 -19.16
C ALA A 24 -6.36 5.82 -18.03
N PHE A 25 -5.86 7.05 -18.02
CA PHE A 25 -5.13 7.64 -16.89
C PHE A 25 -6.17 8.31 -15.96
N THR A 26 -6.53 7.64 -14.87
CA THR A 26 -7.52 8.12 -13.90
C THR A 26 -7.42 7.36 -12.57
N GLY A 27 -8.14 7.82 -11.54
CA GLY A 27 -8.32 7.06 -10.31
C GLY A 27 -7.20 7.20 -9.30
N TYR A 28 -6.46 8.32 -9.31
CA TYR A 28 -5.30 8.53 -8.43
C TYR A 28 -5.74 8.86 -6.99
N ILE A 29 -6.61 8.01 -6.42
CA ILE A 29 -7.23 8.15 -5.09
C ILE A 29 -6.17 8.24 -4.01
N HIS A 30 -5.07 7.51 -4.17
CA HIS A 30 -3.93 7.52 -3.27
C HIS A 30 -2.77 8.32 -3.85
N GLY A 31 -3.00 9.20 -4.83
CA GLY A 31 -1.91 9.96 -5.47
C GLY A 31 -1.96 11.46 -5.19
N MET A 32 -2.98 11.91 -4.47
CA MET A 32 -3.23 13.32 -4.21
C MET A 32 -3.77 13.45 -2.79
N ALA A 33 -3.27 14.45 -2.05
CA ALA A 33 -3.93 14.87 -0.82
C ALA A 33 -5.35 15.38 -1.13
N LEU A 34 -6.26 15.24 -0.17
CA LEU A 34 -7.56 15.90 -0.30
C LEU A 34 -7.42 17.40 -0.12
N PRO A 35 -8.21 18.21 -0.86
CA PRO A 35 -9.34 17.83 -1.72
C PRO A 35 -8.98 17.45 -3.18
N GLY A 36 -7.69 17.29 -3.51
CA GLY A 36 -7.22 17.05 -4.89
C GLY A 36 -7.92 15.88 -5.59
N VAL A 37 -8.20 14.78 -4.88
CA VAL A 37 -8.95 13.62 -5.40
C VAL A 37 -10.33 14.00 -5.93
N VAL A 38 -11.07 14.80 -5.17
CA VAL A 38 -12.42 15.25 -5.55
C VAL A 38 -12.36 16.25 -6.70
N ARG A 39 -11.43 17.22 -6.62
CA ARG A 39 -11.25 18.25 -7.66
C ARG A 39 -10.85 17.66 -9.01
N SER A 40 -10.07 16.58 -9.00
CA SER A 40 -9.66 15.85 -10.21
C SER A 40 -10.72 14.87 -10.72
N SER A 41 -11.92 14.83 -10.11
CA SER A 41 -13.02 13.92 -10.48
C SER A 41 -12.66 12.43 -10.40
N TYR A 42 -11.76 12.04 -9.49
CA TYR A 42 -11.40 10.63 -9.32
C TYR A 42 -12.31 9.90 -8.34
N ASN A 43 -13.11 10.60 -7.54
CA ASN A 43 -13.91 10.00 -6.46
C ASN A 43 -15.04 9.04 -6.92
N GLU A 44 -15.26 8.94 -8.24
CA GLU A 44 -16.18 7.99 -8.89
C GLU A 44 -15.45 6.75 -9.43
N PHE A 45 -14.26 6.42 -8.89
CA PHE A 45 -13.38 5.40 -9.46
C PHE A 45 -13.99 3.99 -9.47
N SER A 46 -14.84 3.63 -8.51
CA SER A 46 -15.57 2.36 -8.52
C SER A 46 -16.40 2.17 -9.80
N THR A 47 -16.94 3.25 -10.36
CA THR A 47 -17.70 3.22 -11.62
C THR A 47 -16.79 2.90 -12.82
N ILE A 48 -15.55 3.38 -12.82
CA ILE A 48 -14.54 3.03 -13.82
C ILE A 48 -14.14 1.55 -13.71
N LEU A 49 -13.87 1.07 -12.49
CA LEU A 49 -13.49 -0.33 -12.26
C LEU A 49 -14.59 -1.32 -12.69
N ARG A 50 -15.87 -0.94 -12.61
CA ARG A 50 -16.99 -1.80 -13.01
C ARG A 50 -17.35 -1.71 -14.50
N ASP A 51 -16.82 -0.75 -15.24
CA ASP A 51 -17.20 -0.57 -16.64
C ASP A 51 -16.59 -1.70 -17.50
N PRO A 52 -17.40 -2.51 -18.22
CA PRO A 52 -16.88 -3.60 -19.05
C PRO A 52 -16.11 -3.11 -20.29
N ASN A 53 -16.18 -1.82 -20.63
CA ASN A 53 -15.49 -1.26 -21.79
C ASN A 53 -14.06 -0.79 -21.50
N ILE A 54 -13.66 -0.78 -20.23
CA ILE A 54 -12.33 -0.35 -19.78
C ILE A 54 -11.59 -1.58 -19.26
N ASP A 55 -10.43 -1.93 -19.82
CA ASP A 55 -9.66 -3.11 -19.41
C ASP A 55 -8.47 -2.74 -18.53
N CYS A 56 -7.86 -1.57 -18.77
CA CYS A 56 -6.61 -1.16 -18.13
C CYS A 56 -6.71 0.25 -17.53
N ILE A 57 -5.98 0.51 -16.45
CA ILE A 57 -5.71 1.87 -15.96
C ILE A 57 -4.21 2.06 -15.82
N PHE A 58 -3.79 3.27 -16.16
CA PHE A 58 -2.41 3.70 -16.10
C PHE A 58 -2.26 4.73 -14.98
N CYS A 59 -1.21 4.60 -14.17
CA CYS A 59 -0.89 5.62 -13.18
C CYS A 59 0.63 5.67 -12.96
N PRO A 60 1.23 6.88 -12.95
CA PRO A 60 2.62 7.08 -12.57
C PRO A 60 2.93 6.48 -11.20
N ALA A 61 4.19 6.08 -11.03
CA ALA A 61 4.77 5.83 -9.72
C ALA A 61 4.56 7.04 -8.79
N SER A 62 4.58 6.81 -7.47
CA SER A 62 4.42 7.90 -6.51
C SER A 62 5.51 8.95 -6.70
N TYR A 63 5.09 10.20 -6.89
CA TYR A 63 6.01 11.34 -6.92
C TYR A 63 6.51 11.75 -5.54
N ARG A 64 5.93 11.20 -4.48
CA ARG A 64 6.32 11.49 -3.10
C ARG A 64 7.37 10.53 -2.56
N PHE A 65 7.33 9.28 -3.01
CA PHE A 65 8.09 8.17 -2.42
C PHE A 65 9.07 7.52 -3.40
N ARG A 66 9.68 8.34 -4.27
CA ARG A 66 10.59 7.89 -5.33
C ARG A 66 12.08 8.10 -5.04
N LYS A 67 12.46 8.66 -3.90
CA LYS A 67 13.88 8.77 -3.52
C LYS A 67 14.42 7.41 -3.15
N LEU A 68 15.74 7.26 -3.18
CA LEU A 68 16.38 5.99 -2.86
C LEU A 68 16.02 5.50 -1.44
N ALA A 69 15.95 6.38 -0.44
CA ALA A 69 15.57 6.00 0.93
C ALA A 69 14.05 5.76 1.14
N ASP A 70 13.21 6.05 0.14
CA ASP A 70 11.76 5.88 0.23
C ASP A 70 11.35 4.41 0.00
N THR A 71 10.04 4.16 0.00
CA THR A 71 9.49 2.80 -0.15
C THR A 71 8.85 2.56 -1.50
N SER A 72 8.88 3.49 -2.44
CA SER A 72 7.90 3.47 -3.54
C SER A 72 6.46 3.48 -3.02
N ALA A 73 5.48 3.71 -3.89
CA ALA A 73 4.07 3.54 -3.56
C ALA A 73 3.21 3.51 -4.81
N PHE A 74 2.06 2.86 -4.70
CA PHE A 74 0.98 3.03 -5.66
C PHE A 74 0.16 4.27 -5.33
N ARG A 75 -0.33 4.92 -6.38
CA ARG A 75 -1.22 6.10 -6.28
C ARG A 75 -2.70 5.72 -6.39
N VAL A 76 -3.01 4.43 -6.36
CA VAL A 76 -4.32 3.84 -6.61
C VAL A 76 -4.57 2.71 -5.60
N PRO A 77 -5.84 2.35 -5.30
CA PRO A 77 -6.19 1.15 -4.56
C PRO A 77 -5.89 -0.09 -5.42
N VAL A 78 -4.61 -0.46 -5.48
CA VAL A 78 -4.06 -1.37 -6.49
C VAL A 78 -4.67 -2.77 -6.47
N ASP A 79 -5.17 -3.22 -5.31
CA ASP A 79 -5.74 -4.56 -5.17
C ASP A 79 -7.21 -4.62 -5.61
N SER A 80 -7.90 -3.48 -5.70
CA SER A 80 -9.25 -3.40 -6.27
C SER A 80 -9.30 -3.90 -7.72
N TYR A 81 -8.22 -3.70 -8.48
CA TYR A 81 -8.17 -4.01 -9.91
C TYR A 81 -8.43 -5.49 -10.22
N ALA A 82 -7.79 -6.38 -9.46
CA ALA A 82 -7.94 -7.82 -9.63
C ALA A 82 -9.38 -8.28 -9.37
N LEU A 83 -10.09 -7.63 -8.45
CA LEU A 83 -11.48 -7.95 -8.10
C LEU A 83 -12.48 -7.68 -9.25
N TYR A 84 -12.11 -6.83 -10.21
CA TYR A 84 -12.93 -6.48 -11.37
C TYR A 84 -12.30 -6.92 -12.70
N ASN A 85 -11.31 -7.82 -12.66
CA ASN A 85 -10.57 -8.29 -13.84
C ASN A 85 -9.97 -7.12 -14.67
N LYS A 86 -9.43 -6.11 -13.99
CA LYS A 86 -8.75 -4.98 -14.62
C LYS A 86 -7.24 -5.12 -14.50
N LEU A 87 -6.53 -4.63 -15.51
CA LEU A 87 -5.07 -4.49 -15.47
C LEU A 87 -4.71 -3.11 -14.91
N TYR A 88 -3.76 -3.08 -13.98
CA TYR A 88 -3.05 -1.87 -13.63
C TYR A 88 -1.67 -1.88 -14.29
N PHE A 89 -1.28 -0.74 -14.86
CA PHE A 89 0.04 -0.49 -15.39
C PHE A 89 0.69 0.65 -14.59
N HIS A 90 1.72 0.27 -13.85
CA HIS A 90 2.58 1.16 -13.08
C HIS A 90 3.59 1.84 -14.01
N GLU A 91 3.42 3.13 -14.23
CA GLU A 91 4.31 3.91 -15.08
C GLU A 91 5.53 4.38 -14.27
N ILE A 92 6.69 3.78 -14.55
CA ILE A 92 7.97 4.16 -13.95
C ILE A 92 8.55 5.30 -14.79
N ASP A 93 8.27 6.53 -14.36
CA ASP A 93 8.71 7.79 -14.99
C ASP A 93 9.78 8.53 -14.17
N SER A 94 10.57 7.77 -13.41
CA SER A 94 11.61 8.31 -12.55
C SER A 94 12.93 8.50 -13.29
N THR A 95 13.65 9.55 -12.92
CA THR A 95 14.96 9.88 -13.48
C THR A 95 16.01 8.85 -13.13
N THR A 96 17.01 8.70 -13.99
CA THR A 96 18.18 7.84 -13.75
C THR A 96 19.40 8.68 -13.37
N HIS A 97 20.52 8.02 -13.08
CA HIS A 97 21.81 8.69 -12.96
C HIS A 97 22.26 9.39 -14.25
N LEU A 98 21.71 9.06 -15.42
CA LEU A 98 22.02 9.76 -16.67
C LEU A 98 21.32 11.12 -16.77
N THR A 99 20.27 11.35 -15.99
CA THR A 99 19.52 12.62 -16.02
C THR A 99 20.39 13.80 -15.61
N HIS A 100 21.52 13.57 -14.91
CA HIS A 100 22.53 14.60 -14.70
C HIS A 100 22.94 15.27 -16.01
N ASP A 101 23.04 14.60 -17.16
CA ASP A 101 23.60 15.24 -18.36
C ASP A 101 22.55 15.83 -19.33
N HIS A 102 21.25 15.68 -19.02
CA HIS A 102 20.18 16.08 -19.93
C HIS A 102 19.54 17.45 -19.56
N PRO A 103 19.65 18.49 -20.42
CA PRO A 103 19.26 19.87 -20.08
C PRO A 103 17.75 20.07 -19.82
N VAL A 104 16.88 19.37 -20.55
CA VAL A 104 15.42 19.47 -20.35
C VAL A 104 14.93 18.60 -19.20
N ALA A 105 15.40 17.35 -19.10
CA ALA A 105 15.06 16.46 -17.98
C ALA A 105 15.39 17.06 -16.61
N ARG A 106 16.51 17.80 -16.47
CA ARG A 106 16.84 18.55 -15.24
C ARG A 106 15.75 19.53 -14.79
N LEU A 107 15.00 20.13 -15.73
CA LEU A 107 13.92 21.06 -15.41
C LEU A 107 12.67 20.36 -14.85
N HIS A 108 12.52 19.07 -15.13
CA HIS A 108 11.41 18.23 -14.69
C HIS A 108 11.73 17.40 -13.44
N SER A 109 13.02 17.28 -13.07
CA SER A 109 13.50 16.54 -11.91
C SER A 109 13.68 17.38 -10.64
N LYS A 110 12.98 18.53 -10.55
CA LYS A 110 13.18 19.59 -9.53
C LYS A 110 13.00 19.16 -8.07
N HIS A 111 12.37 18.01 -7.79
CA HIS A 111 11.98 17.61 -6.44
C HIS A 111 12.68 16.36 -5.91
N ASP A 112 13.38 15.60 -6.76
CA ASP A 112 13.86 14.25 -6.41
C ASP A 112 15.35 14.07 -6.66
N GLY A 113 15.92 14.87 -7.56
CA GLY A 113 17.31 14.74 -7.98
C GLY A 113 17.55 13.43 -8.76
N PRO A 114 18.47 13.44 -9.73
CA PRO A 114 18.94 12.18 -10.34
C PRO A 114 19.63 11.29 -9.30
N PHE A 115 19.56 9.97 -9.52
CA PHE A 115 20.35 9.00 -8.75
C PHE A 115 21.85 9.25 -8.91
N ALA A 116 22.66 8.82 -7.93
CA ALA A 116 24.09 9.11 -7.96
C ALA A 116 24.81 8.31 -9.05
N ASP A 117 24.42 7.04 -9.23
CA ASP A 117 25.03 6.11 -10.16
C ASP A 117 24.06 5.01 -10.63
N LEU A 118 24.59 4.05 -11.40
CA LEU A 118 23.87 2.89 -11.88
C LEU A 118 23.38 1.98 -10.76
N ARG A 119 24.11 1.85 -9.64
CA ARG A 119 23.73 1.00 -8.52
C ARG A 119 22.46 1.53 -7.87
N ASP A 120 22.42 2.83 -7.61
CA ASP A 120 21.23 3.49 -7.04
C ASP A 120 20.04 3.43 -7.99
N THR A 121 20.28 3.62 -9.29
CA THR A 121 19.26 3.45 -10.34
C THR A 121 18.70 2.01 -10.35
N ALA A 122 19.57 1.01 -10.30
CA ALA A 122 19.18 -0.40 -10.28
C ALA A 122 18.42 -0.77 -9.02
N ALA A 123 18.86 -0.31 -7.84
CA ALA A 123 18.17 -0.53 -6.58
C ALA A 123 16.74 0.02 -6.62
N TYR A 124 16.57 1.25 -7.13
CA TYR A 124 15.26 1.85 -7.32
C TYR A 124 14.38 1.06 -8.30
N PHE A 125 14.87 0.73 -9.49
CA PHE A 125 14.08 -0.04 -10.47
C PHE A 125 13.66 -1.41 -9.96
N ARG A 126 14.56 -2.11 -9.27
CA ARG A 126 14.23 -3.38 -8.62
C ARG A 126 13.12 -3.20 -7.58
N ARG A 127 13.12 -2.09 -6.83
CA ARG A 127 12.08 -1.84 -5.82
C ARG A 127 10.72 -1.60 -6.47
N GLU A 128 10.64 -0.75 -7.50
CA GLU A 128 9.38 -0.50 -8.21
C GLU A 128 8.83 -1.76 -8.89
N VAL A 129 9.70 -2.52 -9.56
CA VAL A 129 9.31 -3.77 -10.23
C VAL A 129 8.91 -4.82 -9.20
N GLY A 130 9.68 -4.99 -8.12
CA GLY A 130 9.37 -5.95 -7.06
C GLY A 130 8.05 -5.67 -6.36
N MET A 131 7.79 -4.39 -6.03
CA MET A 131 6.49 -3.94 -5.50
C MET A 131 5.35 -4.25 -6.47
N THR A 132 5.53 -3.95 -7.77
CA THR A 132 4.51 -4.17 -8.79
C THR A 132 4.21 -5.66 -9.02
N LEU A 133 5.25 -6.49 -9.12
CA LEU A 133 5.11 -7.94 -9.30
C LEU A 133 4.54 -8.62 -8.04
N ALA A 134 4.83 -8.11 -6.84
CA ALA A 134 4.20 -8.58 -5.62
C ALA A 134 2.67 -8.37 -5.64
N LYS A 135 2.16 -7.39 -6.38
CA LYS A 135 0.73 -7.16 -6.59
C LYS A 135 0.14 -7.86 -7.82
N GLY A 136 0.96 -8.57 -8.59
CA GLY A 136 0.53 -9.23 -9.83
C GLY A 136 0.09 -8.23 -10.91
N GLN A 137 0.62 -7.01 -10.87
CA GLN A 137 0.27 -5.94 -11.82
C GLN A 137 1.36 -5.75 -12.88
N GLY A 138 1.03 -5.01 -13.94
CA GLY A 138 1.95 -4.65 -15.00
C GLY A 138 2.68 -3.33 -14.72
N TYR A 139 3.77 -3.10 -15.44
CA TYR A 139 4.50 -1.83 -15.41
C TYR A 139 5.12 -1.54 -16.78
N TRP A 140 5.55 -0.30 -16.97
CA TRP A 140 6.43 0.10 -18.08
C TRP A 140 7.40 1.19 -17.62
N TRP A 141 8.41 1.44 -18.46
CA TRP A 141 9.27 2.61 -18.32
C TRP A 141 8.81 3.72 -19.25
N PHE A 142 8.69 4.93 -18.70
CA PHE A 142 8.40 6.12 -19.48
C PHE A 142 9.66 6.97 -19.59
N ASP A 143 10.21 7.05 -20.81
CA ASP A 143 11.34 7.91 -21.12
C ASP A 143 10.84 9.30 -21.54
N MET A 144 10.58 10.14 -20.53
CA MET A 144 9.84 11.40 -20.73
C MET A 144 10.55 12.38 -21.68
N PHE A 145 11.89 12.33 -21.78
CA PHE A 145 12.68 13.25 -22.61
C PHE A 145 13.71 12.58 -23.52
N ALA A 146 13.65 11.25 -23.66
CA ALA A 146 14.69 10.43 -24.26
C ALA A 146 16.01 10.44 -23.46
N GLY A 147 16.79 9.37 -23.60
CA GLY A 147 18.16 9.29 -23.10
C GLY A 147 18.31 8.87 -21.65
N TRP A 148 17.21 8.61 -20.93
CA TRP A 148 17.28 8.19 -19.52
C TRP A 148 17.81 6.77 -19.36
N TYR A 149 17.77 5.97 -20.43
CA TYR A 149 18.13 4.56 -20.41
C TYR A 149 19.23 4.22 -21.43
N ASP A 150 19.86 5.20 -22.06
CA ASP A 150 20.76 4.98 -23.22
C ASP A 150 22.07 4.27 -22.86
N GLU A 151 22.47 4.25 -21.58
CA GLU A 151 23.65 3.51 -21.16
C GLU A 151 23.42 1.99 -21.28
N PRO A 152 24.30 1.22 -21.97
CA PRO A 152 24.15 -0.22 -22.13
C PRO A 152 23.95 -0.98 -20.80
N GLN A 153 24.63 -0.55 -19.73
CA GLN A 153 24.51 -1.19 -18.41
C GLN A 153 23.15 -0.94 -17.77
N THR A 154 22.54 0.23 -18.00
CA THR A 154 21.15 0.51 -17.62
C THR A 154 20.19 -0.40 -18.39
N MET A 155 20.35 -0.54 -19.71
CA MET A 155 19.53 -1.46 -20.50
C MET A 155 19.69 -2.92 -20.07
N ASN A 156 20.89 -3.36 -19.68
CA ASN A 156 21.12 -4.70 -19.14
C ASN A 156 20.40 -4.93 -17.80
N GLU A 157 20.23 -3.90 -16.98
CA GLU A 157 19.39 -3.98 -15.77
C GLU A 157 17.90 -4.12 -16.15
N LEU A 158 17.42 -3.33 -17.12
CA LEU A 158 16.04 -3.44 -17.62
C LEU A 158 15.75 -4.82 -18.24
N GLU A 159 16.72 -5.40 -18.96
CA GLU A 159 16.60 -6.75 -19.51
C GLU A 159 16.46 -7.81 -18.40
N ARG A 160 17.27 -7.72 -17.34
CA ARG A 160 17.16 -8.64 -16.20
C ARG A 160 15.80 -8.52 -15.50
N LEU A 161 15.29 -7.31 -15.33
CA LEU A 161 13.94 -7.08 -14.79
C LEU A 161 12.83 -7.62 -15.71
N ARG A 162 12.99 -7.52 -17.03
CA ARG A 162 12.09 -8.14 -18.01
C ARG A 162 12.09 -9.67 -17.86
N LEU A 163 13.26 -10.30 -17.70
CA LEU A 163 13.39 -11.75 -17.52
C LEU A 163 12.78 -12.23 -16.18
N LEU A 164 12.94 -11.44 -15.11
CA LEU A 164 12.24 -11.67 -13.84
C LEU A 164 10.72 -11.67 -14.06
N SER A 165 10.19 -10.65 -14.73
CA SER A 165 8.77 -10.53 -15.02
C SER A 165 8.24 -11.69 -15.87
N GLU A 166 8.97 -12.10 -16.91
CA GLU A 166 8.62 -13.30 -17.68
C GLU A 166 8.58 -14.57 -16.82
N THR A 167 9.49 -14.70 -15.86
CA THR A 167 9.51 -15.83 -14.93
C THR A 167 8.29 -15.80 -14.03
N MET A 168 7.97 -14.65 -13.46
CA MET A 168 6.79 -14.48 -12.62
C MET A 168 5.48 -14.74 -13.36
N LEU A 169 5.36 -14.37 -14.64
CA LEU A 169 4.19 -14.65 -15.47
C LEU A 169 3.92 -16.15 -15.66
N ARG A 170 4.95 -17.00 -15.55
CA ARG A 170 4.82 -18.46 -15.70
C ARG A 170 4.52 -19.18 -14.38
N LEU A 171 4.64 -18.48 -13.25
CA LEU A 171 4.44 -19.06 -11.93
C LEU A 171 3.00 -18.80 -11.45
N PRO A 172 2.33 -19.79 -10.84
CA PRO A 172 1.07 -19.54 -10.17
C PRO A 172 1.33 -18.72 -8.91
N THR A 173 0.92 -17.45 -8.96
CA THR A 173 0.99 -16.51 -7.84
C THR A 173 -0.40 -16.37 -7.19
N ARG A 174 -0.41 -16.04 -5.90
CA ARG A 174 -1.59 -15.57 -5.19
C ARG A 174 -1.20 -14.50 -4.17
N PRO A 175 -2.12 -13.59 -3.81
CA PRO A 175 -1.95 -12.73 -2.65
C PRO A 175 -1.73 -13.54 -1.37
N ILE A 176 -0.94 -12.97 -0.45
CA ILE A 176 -0.63 -13.53 0.87
C ILE A 176 -0.80 -12.50 1.99
N SER A 177 -1.34 -11.32 1.68
CA SER A 177 -1.58 -10.26 2.63
C SER A 177 -2.57 -10.70 3.71
N GLU A 178 -2.29 -10.33 4.96
CA GLU A 178 -3.19 -10.54 6.10
C GLU A 178 -3.63 -9.20 6.71
N VAL A 179 -3.16 -8.09 6.14
CA VAL A 179 -3.54 -6.71 6.47
C VAL A 179 -4.20 -6.07 5.25
N CYS A 180 -5.26 -5.31 5.44
CA CYS A 180 -5.96 -4.63 4.36
C CYS A 180 -6.31 -3.18 4.72
N LEU A 181 -5.83 -2.24 3.92
CA LEU A 181 -6.21 -0.83 3.94
C LEU A 181 -7.44 -0.62 3.07
N VAL A 182 -8.52 -0.09 3.66
CA VAL A 182 -9.82 0.08 2.98
C VAL A 182 -10.18 1.55 2.90
N THR A 183 -10.05 2.13 1.70
CA THR A 183 -10.34 3.56 1.48
C THR A 183 -11.81 3.79 1.16
N ASP A 184 -12.43 4.73 1.86
CA ASP A 184 -13.82 5.13 1.60
C ASP A 184 -13.88 6.33 0.65
N LEU A 185 -14.50 6.16 -0.52
CA LEU A 185 -14.64 7.26 -1.48
C LEU A 185 -15.68 8.29 -1.02
N GLU A 186 -16.81 7.85 -0.46
CA GLU A 186 -17.89 8.75 -0.02
C GLU A 186 -17.36 9.78 1.01
N SER A 187 -16.58 9.32 1.97
CA SER A 187 -15.98 10.18 2.99
C SER A 187 -15.06 11.28 2.43
N ASN A 188 -14.50 11.10 1.23
CA ASN A 188 -13.69 12.15 0.59
C ASN A 188 -14.50 13.42 0.25
N TYR A 189 -15.83 13.31 0.08
CA TYR A 189 -16.70 14.47 -0.19
C TYR A 189 -16.92 15.37 1.03
N TYR A 190 -16.60 14.88 2.23
CA TYR A 190 -16.86 15.61 3.49
C TYR A 190 -15.63 16.29 4.06
N LEU A 191 -14.52 16.29 3.33
CA LEU A 191 -13.36 17.08 3.66
C LEU A 191 -13.42 18.44 2.95
N GLY A 192 -12.95 19.47 3.64
CA GLY A 192 -12.90 20.82 3.11
C GLY A 192 -12.10 20.89 1.80
N THR A 193 -12.42 21.87 0.95
CA THR A 193 -11.67 22.06 -0.29
C THR A 193 -10.50 23.04 -0.17
N ASP A 194 -10.09 23.38 1.04
CA ASP A 194 -8.99 24.30 1.24
C ASP A 194 -7.65 23.61 0.90
N PRO A 195 -6.88 24.10 -0.10
CA PRO A 195 -5.58 23.53 -0.43
C PRO A 195 -4.53 23.70 0.69
N ASP A 196 -4.75 24.62 1.64
CA ASP A 196 -3.79 24.93 2.71
C ASP A 196 -3.96 24.02 3.94
N THR A 197 -5.00 23.18 3.97
CA THR A 197 -5.24 22.18 5.02
C THR A 197 -5.43 20.77 4.44
N PRO A 198 -4.41 20.22 3.76
CA PRO A 198 -4.53 18.90 3.14
C PRO A 198 -4.73 17.81 4.19
N TYR A 199 -5.68 16.92 3.94
CA TYR A 199 -5.83 15.71 4.75
C TYR A 199 -4.85 14.64 4.25
N PRO A 200 -3.99 14.07 5.13
CA PRO A 200 -3.06 13.03 4.75
C PRO A 200 -3.84 11.77 4.35
N MET A 201 -3.77 11.42 3.07
CA MET A 201 -4.49 10.28 2.50
C MET A 201 -3.68 8.99 2.60
N ALA A 202 -4.26 7.89 2.12
CA ALA A 202 -3.65 6.57 2.05
C ALA A 202 -2.24 6.52 1.41
N GLU A 203 -1.87 7.45 0.52
CA GLU A 203 -0.49 7.52 -0.01
C GLU A 203 0.52 7.71 1.12
N GLU A 204 0.25 8.64 2.04
CA GLU A 204 1.16 9.00 3.13
C GLU A 204 1.25 7.89 4.18
N GLN A 205 0.27 6.98 4.19
CA GLN A 205 0.29 5.78 5.00
C GLN A 205 1.14 4.65 4.39
N ALA A 206 1.33 4.63 3.07
CA ALA A 206 2.00 3.54 2.36
C ALA A 206 3.44 3.28 2.82
N PRO A 207 4.30 4.29 3.10
CA PRO A 207 5.65 4.04 3.59
C PRO A 207 5.70 3.32 4.94
N ASP A 208 4.78 3.65 5.85
CA ASP A 208 4.69 3.00 7.15
C ASP A 208 4.12 1.58 7.02
N LEU A 209 3.15 1.36 6.11
CA LEU A 209 2.65 0.02 5.79
C LEU A 209 3.72 -0.89 5.17
N ASN A 210 4.51 -0.36 4.22
CA ASN A 210 5.59 -1.11 3.58
C ASN A 210 6.71 -1.51 4.56
N ARG A 211 6.86 -0.79 5.68
CA ARG A 211 7.86 -1.05 6.74
C ARG A 211 7.30 -1.83 7.94
N MET A 212 6.01 -2.14 7.95
CA MET A 212 5.36 -2.91 9.01
C MET A 212 5.94 -4.33 9.15
N GLY A 213 6.49 -4.88 8.06
CA GLY A 213 7.12 -6.20 8.03
C GLY A 213 6.19 -7.32 7.55
N CYS A 214 5.01 -6.99 7.03
CA CYS A 214 4.11 -7.93 6.36
C CYS A 214 3.47 -7.30 5.11
N PRO A 215 3.12 -8.10 4.10
CA PRO A 215 2.40 -7.62 2.92
C PRO A 215 0.97 -7.19 3.29
N TRP A 216 0.47 -6.19 2.58
CA TRP A 216 -0.83 -5.57 2.85
C TRP A 216 -1.57 -5.29 1.54
N ASP A 217 -2.90 -5.35 1.56
CA ASP A 217 -3.76 -5.03 0.40
C ASP A 217 -4.39 -3.63 0.52
N SER A 218 -4.65 -2.99 -0.61
CA SER A 218 -5.20 -1.64 -0.75
C SER A 218 -6.46 -1.68 -1.63
N ILE A 219 -7.62 -1.54 -1.01
CA ILE A 219 -8.93 -1.67 -1.68
C ILE A 219 -9.85 -0.49 -1.36
N LEU A 220 -11.00 -0.45 -2.02
CA LEU A 220 -12.10 0.48 -1.74
C LEU A 220 -13.15 -0.15 -0.80
N THR A 221 -13.92 0.66 -0.08
CA THR A 221 -15.03 0.18 0.77
C THR A 221 -16.06 -0.66 0.02
N ASP A 222 -16.28 -0.34 -1.26
CA ASP A 222 -17.16 -1.07 -2.16
C ASP A 222 -16.69 -2.52 -2.44
N ASP A 223 -15.40 -2.77 -2.33
CA ASP A 223 -14.79 -4.08 -2.61
C ASP A 223 -15.05 -5.10 -1.50
N LEU A 224 -15.35 -4.63 -0.28
CA LEU A 224 -15.78 -5.46 0.83
C LEU A 224 -17.07 -6.24 0.54
N PHE A 225 -17.81 -5.85 -0.50
CA PHE A 225 -19.05 -6.51 -0.94
C PHE A 225 -18.85 -7.34 -2.20
N SER A 226 -17.65 -7.38 -2.78
CA SER A 226 -17.35 -8.21 -3.93
C SER A 226 -17.22 -9.68 -3.52
N GLU A 227 -17.82 -10.58 -4.29
CA GLU A 227 -17.64 -12.03 -4.09
C GLU A 227 -16.22 -12.49 -4.41
N ALA A 228 -15.46 -11.71 -5.19
CA ALA A 228 -14.06 -11.97 -5.50
C ALA A 228 -13.11 -11.61 -4.35
N PHE A 229 -13.58 -10.84 -3.35
CA PHE A 229 -12.75 -10.43 -2.22
C PHE A 229 -12.72 -11.51 -1.14
N ASP A 230 -11.58 -12.17 -0.96
CA ASP A 230 -11.40 -13.17 0.08
C ASP A 230 -11.03 -12.52 1.43
N GLU A 231 -12.05 -12.08 2.16
CA GLU A 231 -11.87 -11.53 3.51
C GLU A 231 -11.38 -12.55 4.55
N LYS A 232 -11.37 -13.86 4.24
CA LYS A 232 -10.96 -14.89 5.21
C LYS A 232 -9.46 -14.80 5.50
N CYS A 233 -8.65 -14.46 4.50
CA CYS A 233 -7.21 -14.29 4.62
C CYS A 233 -6.80 -13.04 5.41
N ILE A 234 -7.64 -12.00 5.43
CA ILE A 234 -7.35 -10.75 6.13
C ILE A 234 -7.64 -10.89 7.62
N LYS A 235 -6.70 -10.52 8.48
CA LYS A 235 -6.84 -10.54 9.94
C LYS A 235 -7.00 -9.13 10.51
N LEU A 236 -6.35 -8.13 9.91
CA LEU A 236 -6.41 -6.73 10.30
C LEU A 236 -6.94 -5.85 9.15
N PHE A 237 -8.04 -5.14 9.40
CA PHE A 237 -8.54 -4.10 8.49
C PHE A 237 -8.20 -2.72 9.04
N ILE A 238 -7.75 -1.83 8.16
CA ILE A 238 -7.37 -0.45 8.48
C ILE A 238 -8.27 0.49 7.67
N PHE A 239 -9.00 1.36 8.35
CA PHE A 239 -9.92 2.34 7.76
C PHE A 239 -9.34 3.75 7.97
N PRO A 240 -8.62 4.30 6.98
CA PRO A 240 -7.90 5.55 7.13
C PRO A 240 -8.81 6.79 7.15
N ASN A 241 -10.00 6.68 6.53
CA ASN A 241 -10.85 7.84 6.25
C ASN A 241 -12.35 7.55 6.32
N LEU A 242 -12.80 6.55 7.10
CA LEU A 242 -14.23 6.17 7.15
C LEU A 242 -15.05 7.14 8.03
N PHE A 243 -15.23 8.38 7.57
CA PHE A 243 -15.89 9.45 8.33
C PHE A 243 -17.42 9.33 8.30
N LYS A 244 -17.99 8.93 7.15
CA LYS A 244 -19.44 8.81 6.95
C LYS A 244 -19.83 7.40 6.49
N PRO A 245 -19.79 6.39 7.37
CA PRO A 245 -20.19 5.04 7.01
C PRO A 245 -21.69 4.98 6.67
N THR A 246 -22.03 4.31 5.58
CA THR A 246 -23.44 3.95 5.28
C THR A 246 -23.93 2.87 6.23
N GLU A 247 -25.25 2.71 6.38
CA GLU A 247 -25.85 1.60 7.15
C GLU A 247 -25.35 0.23 6.64
N ARG A 248 -25.19 0.10 5.32
CA ARG A 248 -24.63 -1.10 4.68
C ARG A 248 -23.20 -1.37 5.13
N LEU A 249 -22.35 -0.33 5.18
CA LEU A 249 -20.98 -0.45 5.68
C LEU A 249 -20.95 -0.76 7.19
N LEU A 250 -21.79 -0.12 8.01
CA LEU A 250 -21.91 -0.45 9.43
C LEU A 250 -22.25 -1.93 9.64
N ALA A 251 -23.22 -2.47 8.89
CA ALA A 251 -23.57 -3.89 8.95
C ALA A 251 -22.40 -4.80 8.53
N LYS A 252 -21.64 -4.41 7.50
CA LYS A 252 -20.42 -5.13 7.07
C LYS A 252 -19.35 -5.13 8.16
N ILE A 253 -19.08 -3.99 8.78
CA ILE A 253 -18.14 -3.86 9.90
C ILE A 253 -18.56 -4.80 11.05
N GLN A 254 -19.85 -4.83 11.41
CA GLN A 254 -20.34 -5.75 12.43
C GLN A 254 -20.19 -7.23 12.04
N ALA A 255 -20.31 -7.56 10.75
CA ALA A 255 -20.02 -8.92 10.27
C ALA A 255 -18.54 -9.28 10.40
N LEU A 256 -17.63 -8.36 10.07
CA LEU A 256 -16.18 -8.55 10.28
C LEU A 256 -15.85 -8.75 11.77
N ARG A 257 -16.50 -8.00 12.67
CA ARG A 257 -16.36 -8.20 14.12
C ARG A 257 -16.75 -9.61 14.55
N ARG A 258 -17.93 -10.08 14.12
CA ARG A 258 -18.42 -11.44 14.42
C ARG A 258 -17.53 -12.53 13.83
N ALA A 259 -16.88 -12.25 12.70
CA ALA A 259 -15.88 -13.13 12.10
C ALA A 259 -14.51 -13.09 12.81
N GLY A 260 -14.39 -12.37 13.94
CA GLY A 260 -13.16 -12.31 14.74
C GLY A 260 -12.05 -11.43 14.16
N LYS A 261 -12.35 -10.56 13.19
CA LYS A 261 -11.36 -9.69 12.53
C LYS A 261 -10.98 -8.51 13.41
N SER A 262 -9.72 -8.08 13.37
CA SER A 262 -9.26 -6.87 14.04
C SER A 262 -9.49 -5.65 13.16
N LEU A 263 -9.93 -4.53 13.74
CA LEU A 263 -10.30 -3.32 13.03
C LEU A 263 -9.55 -2.12 13.62
N LEU A 264 -8.81 -1.41 12.79
CA LEU A 264 -8.16 -0.15 13.11
C LEU A 264 -8.87 0.99 12.39
N PHE A 265 -9.34 1.97 13.14
CA PHE A 265 -9.92 3.20 12.61
C PHE A 265 -9.00 4.37 12.92
N THR A 266 -8.70 5.18 11.91
CA THR A 266 -7.92 6.41 12.13
C THR A 266 -8.82 7.64 12.05
N HIS A 267 -8.44 8.70 12.77
CA HIS A 267 -8.98 10.06 12.75
C HIS A 267 -10.44 10.26 12.29
N ALA A 268 -11.29 10.79 13.17
CA ALA A 268 -12.70 11.10 12.91
C ALA A 268 -13.60 9.94 12.39
N PRO A 269 -13.38 8.66 12.75
CA PRO A 269 -14.16 7.56 12.18
C PRO A 269 -15.62 7.62 12.61
N GLY A 270 -16.54 7.58 11.64
CA GLY A 270 -17.98 7.60 11.92
C GLY A 270 -18.51 8.92 12.48
N TYR A 271 -17.72 9.99 12.41
CA TYR A 271 -18.07 11.28 12.99
C TYR A 271 -19.22 11.98 12.24
N ILE A 272 -19.46 11.64 10.98
CA ILE A 272 -20.49 12.29 10.15
C ILE A 272 -21.70 11.37 10.06
N ALA A 273 -22.84 11.85 10.56
CA ALA A 273 -24.16 11.23 10.44
C ALA A 273 -25.00 11.91 9.35
N ALA A 274 -26.25 11.49 9.20
CA ALA A 274 -27.18 12.07 8.23
C ALA A 274 -27.56 13.53 8.55
N ASP A 275 -27.62 13.86 9.84
CA ASP A 275 -28.10 15.14 10.38
C ASP A 275 -26.99 16.03 10.98
N GLY A 276 -25.73 15.60 10.93
CA GLY A 276 -24.59 16.41 11.37
C GLY A 276 -23.44 15.58 11.94
N PHE A 277 -22.68 16.18 12.84
CA PHE A 277 -21.58 15.53 13.53
C PHE A 277 -22.05 14.73 14.76
N SER A 278 -21.56 13.51 14.95
CA SER A 278 -22.05 12.59 15.98
C SER A 278 -20.94 11.76 16.63
N LEU A 279 -20.68 12.00 17.93
CA LEU A 279 -19.79 11.16 18.74
C LEU A 279 -20.40 9.77 19.00
N ASP A 280 -21.73 9.67 19.07
CA ASP A 280 -22.42 8.38 19.17
C ASP A 280 -22.23 7.55 17.89
N GLY A 281 -22.19 8.19 16.72
CA GLY A 281 -21.82 7.57 15.45
C GLY A 281 -20.41 6.96 15.50
N MET A 282 -19.44 7.70 16.04
CA MET A 282 -18.08 7.20 16.24
C MET A 282 -18.06 5.98 17.18
N ARG A 283 -18.82 6.04 18.28
CA ARG A 283 -18.93 4.94 19.23
C ARG A 283 -19.56 3.70 18.61
N HIS A 284 -20.62 3.89 17.81
CA HIS A 284 -21.27 2.78 17.11
C HIS A 284 -20.34 2.14 16.07
N LEU A 285 -19.57 2.96 15.33
CA LEU A 285 -18.64 2.46 14.34
C LEU A 285 -17.44 1.77 14.98
N THR A 286 -16.78 2.39 15.96
CA THR A 286 -15.48 1.93 16.50
C THR A 286 -15.62 1.00 17.70
N GLY A 287 -16.75 1.03 18.40
CA GLY A 287 -16.91 0.36 19.69
C GLY A 287 -16.22 1.09 20.86
N LEU A 288 -15.55 2.23 20.62
CA LEU A 288 -14.88 3.07 21.61
C LEU A 288 -15.65 4.38 21.77
N THR A 289 -15.80 4.87 23.00
CA THR A 289 -16.32 6.20 23.27
C THR A 289 -15.18 7.19 23.04
N LEU A 290 -15.40 8.13 22.12
CA LEU A 290 -14.42 9.14 21.76
C LEU A 290 -14.92 10.52 22.19
N ALA A 291 -13.99 11.38 22.59
CA ALA A 291 -14.23 12.79 22.87
C ALA A 291 -13.46 13.68 21.88
N ARG A 292 -13.85 14.95 21.79
CA ARG A 292 -13.40 15.91 20.78
C ARG A 292 -12.89 17.21 21.40
N ALA A 293 -11.91 17.83 20.75
CA ALA A 293 -11.53 19.22 20.95
C ALA A 293 -11.31 19.92 19.60
N ASP A 294 -11.63 21.21 19.54
CA ASP A 294 -11.48 22.07 18.36
C ASP A 294 -10.08 22.65 18.23
N ASP A 295 -9.10 21.78 18.38
CA ASP A 295 -7.67 22.03 18.17
C ASP A 295 -7.07 20.80 17.48
N SER A 296 -5.85 20.92 16.97
CA SER A 296 -5.06 19.76 16.54
C SER A 296 -4.37 19.11 17.75
N GLY A 297 -4.18 19.81 18.86
CA GLY A 297 -3.16 19.45 19.84
C GLY A 297 -1.74 19.58 19.26
N ASP A 298 -0.73 19.19 20.03
CA ASP A 298 0.68 19.36 19.64
C ASP A 298 1.25 18.08 19.00
N GLU A 299 1.31 16.99 19.77
CA GLU A 299 2.03 15.78 19.43
C GLU A 299 1.37 14.56 20.07
N ILE A 300 1.46 13.43 19.39
CA ILE A 300 1.14 12.09 19.89
C ILE A 300 2.45 11.38 20.22
N ILE A 301 2.55 10.82 21.42
CA ILE A 301 3.71 10.14 21.99
C ILE A 301 3.32 8.71 22.33
N GLY A 302 3.94 7.74 21.68
CA GLY A 302 3.81 6.32 21.97
C GLY A 302 4.57 5.90 23.23
N ASP A 303 4.12 4.83 23.87
CA ASP A 303 4.84 4.22 25.00
C ASP A 303 6.22 3.67 24.61
N ASP A 304 6.42 3.43 23.31
CA ASP A 304 7.69 3.09 22.67
C ASP A 304 8.59 4.32 22.40
N GLY A 305 8.15 5.52 22.77
CA GLY A 305 8.86 6.78 22.57
C GLY A 305 8.71 7.38 21.17
N ILE A 306 7.97 6.73 20.25
CA ILE A 306 7.70 7.29 18.92
C ILE A 306 6.83 8.53 19.06
N ARG A 307 7.21 9.59 18.36
CA ARG A 307 6.53 10.88 18.36
C ARG A 307 5.98 11.20 16.98
N ARG A 308 4.74 11.68 16.91
CA ARG A 308 4.11 12.13 15.67
C ARG A 308 3.37 13.46 15.88
N PRO A 309 3.61 14.48 15.05
CA PRO A 309 2.84 15.72 15.11
C PRO A 309 1.39 15.43 14.74
N MET A 310 0.45 16.10 15.41
CA MET A 310 -0.95 16.05 15.01
C MET A 310 -1.22 17.19 14.02
N THR A 311 -1.55 16.85 12.78
CA THR A 311 -1.66 17.81 11.67
C THR A 311 -3.10 18.08 11.26
N VAL A 312 -4.07 17.43 11.90
CA VAL A 312 -5.49 17.52 11.54
C VAL A 312 -6.34 17.98 12.72
N THR A 313 -7.35 18.79 12.43
CA THR A 313 -8.38 19.26 13.37
C THR A 313 -9.77 18.84 12.86
N PRO A 314 -10.74 18.52 13.74
CA PRO A 314 -10.62 18.46 15.21
C PRO A 314 -9.89 17.21 15.69
N ARG A 315 -9.21 17.29 16.84
CA ARG A 315 -8.62 16.09 17.45
C ARG A 315 -9.66 15.27 18.21
N PHE A 316 -9.42 13.96 18.26
CA PHE A 316 -10.24 12.99 18.98
C PHE A 316 -9.38 12.08 19.85
N TRP A 317 -9.90 11.68 21.02
CA TRP A 317 -9.22 10.72 21.90
C TRP A 317 -10.22 9.72 22.49
N ALA A 318 -9.73 8.54 22.85
CA ALA A 318 -10.54 7.54 23.55
C ALA A 318 -10.74 7.92 25.02
N VAL A 319 -11.99 7.85 25.50
CA VAL A 319 -12.30 8.02 26.94
C VAL A 319 -12.41 6.69 27.67
N ASP A 320 -12.65 5.61 26.94
CA ASP A 320 -12.71 4.23 27.43
C ASP A 320 -11.93 3.30 26.50
N SER A 321 -11.17 2.37 27.08
CA SER A 321 -10.38 1.36 26.37
C SER A 321 -9.86 0.32 27.36
N ASP A 322 -9.42 -0.83 26.84
CA ASP A 322 -8.76 -1.85 27.66
C ASP A 322 -7.24 -1.60 27.71
N GLU A 323 -6.67 -1.09 26.62
CA GLU A 323 -5.25 -0.79 26.47
C GLU A 323 -5.08 0.60 25.81
N ILE A 324 -4.06 1.34 26.24
CA ILE A 324 -3.63 2.62 25.65
C ILE A 324 -2.15 2.49 25.34
N TRP A 325 -1.76 2.73 24.08
CA TRP A 325 -0.37 2.57 23.63
C TRP A 325 0.29 3.90 23.22
N ALA A 326 -0.52 4.96 23.02
CA ALA A 326 -0.01 6.30 22.75
C ALA A 326 -0.95 7.37 23.31
N ARG A 327 -0.38 8.51 23.68
CA ARG A 327 -1.08 9.63 24.29
C ARG A 327 -0.72 10.94 23.59
N TYR A 328 -1.65 11.89 23.61
CA TYR A 328 -1.30 13.28 23.35
C TYR A 328 -0.35 13.81 24.43
N SER A 329 0.34 14.91 24.14
CA SER A 329 1.18 15.63 25.12
C SER A 329 0.45 16.01 26.42
N ASP A 330 -0.88 16.17 26.37
CA ASP A 330 -1.75 16.43 27.54
C ASP A 330 -2.26 15.16 28.25
N GLY A 331 -1.77 13.97 27.87
CA GLY A 331 -2.06 12.69 28.51
C GLY A 331 -3.29 11.94 27.99
N ARG A 332 -4.10 12.55 27.10
CA ARG A 332 -5.30 11.93 26.53
C ARG A 332 -4.96 10.77 25.58
N ALA A 333 -5.78 9.72 25.55
CA ALA A 333 -5.48 8.48 24.82
C ALA A 333 -5.63 8.65 23.29
N ALA A 334 -4.50 8.62 22.58
CA ALA A 334 -4.42 8.83 21.14
C ALA A 334 -4.38 7.52 20.34
N LEU A 335 -3.81 6.45 20.91
CA LEU A 335 -3.92 5.09 20.37
C LEU A 335 -4.48 4.19 21.47
N ALA A 336 -5.67 3.65 21.23
CA ALA A 336 -6.41 2.87 22.22
C ALA A 336 -7.06 1.64 21.59
N LEU A 337 -7.07 0.54 22.34
CA LEU A 337 -7.58 -0.75 21.90
C LEU A 337 -8.65 -1.27 22.86
N ARG A 338 -9.59 -2.02 22.29
CA ARG A 338 -10.63 -2.77 23.00
C ARG A 338 -10.65 -4.21 22.49
N GLY A 339 -10.41 -5.15 23.39
CA GLY A 339 -10.56 -6.58 23.11
C GLY A 339 -12.03 -6.98 23.03
N ARG A 340 -12.32 -8.09 22.35
CA ARG A 340 -13.67 -8.67 22.32
C ARG A 340 -13.69 -9.98 23.12
N GLN A 341 -14.67 -10.17 24.00
CA GLN A 341 -14.71 -11.35 24.88
C GLN A 341 -14.86 -12.67 24.12
N GLU A 342 -15.56 -12.65 22.98
CA GLU A 342 -15.91 -13.86 22.21
C GLU A 342 -14.94 -14.17 21.05
N SER A 343 -13.86 -13.38 20.88
CA SER A 343 -12.91 -13.59 19.78
C SER A 343 -11.53 -13.03 20.11
N THR A 344 -10.49 -13.46 19.40
CA THR A 344 -9.14 -12.88 19.52
C THR A 344 -8.99 -11.52 18.82
N GLY A 345 -10.00 -11.09 18.07
CA GLY A 345 -10.00 -9.80 17.38
C GLY A 345 -10.23 -8.61 18.32
N PHE A 346 -9.82 -7.43 17.88
CA PHE A 346 -9.96 -6.17 18.65
C PHE A 346 -10.48 -5.02 17.79
N ASP A 347 -10.97 -3.98 18.46
CA ASP A 347 -11.25 -2.67 17.87
C ASP A 347 -10.19 -1.67 18.36
N ALA A 348 -9.60 -0.91 17.44
CA ALA A 348 -8.57 0.08 17.74
C ALA A 348 -8.94 1.44 17.13
N PHE A 349 -8.66 2.49 17.88
CA PHE A 349 -8.67 3.87 17.40
C PHE A 349 -7.25 4.43 17.45
N CYS A 350 -6.81 5.06 16.36
CA CYS A 350 -5.57 5.83 16.31
C CYS A 350 -5.85 7.25 15.83
N ALA A 351 -5.48 8.24 16.63
CA ALA A 351 -5.56 9.64 16.24
C ALA A 351 -4.51 10.01 15.17
N ALA A 352 -3.36 9.31 15.15
CA ALA A 352 -2.32 9.57 14.17
C ALA A 352 -2.77 9.14 12.77
N ALA A 353 -2.60 10.03 11.80
CA ALA A 353 -2.75 9.77 10.38
C ALA A 353 -1.60 10.50 9.68
N PRO A 354 -0.58 9.78 9.15
CA PRO A 354 -0.43 8.32 9.10
C PRO A 354 -0.05 7.67 10.44
N VAL A 355 -0.39 6.40 10.59
CA VAL A 355 -0.01 5.52 11.69
C VAL A 355 1.45 5.03 11.48
N PRO A 356 2.34 5.15 12.48
CA PRO A 356 3.72 4.67 12.41
C PRO A 356 3.86 3.17 12.12
N ALA A 357 4.89 2.79 11.36
CA ALA A 357 5.20 1.40 11.01
C ALA A 357 5.33 0.47 12.22
N ALA A 358 5.93 0.93 13.31
CA ALA A 358 6.09 0.13 14.53
C ALA A 358 4.74 -0.17 15.21
N TRP A 359 3.83 0.81 15.27
CA TRP A 359 2.49 0.60 15.81
C TRP A 359 1.68 -0.31 14.90
N LEU A 360 1.77 -0.13 13.58
CA LEU A 360 1.16 -1.03 12.61
C LEU A 360 1.67 -2.47 12.77
N ARG A 361 2.98 -2.65 12.98
CA ARG A 361 3.58 -3.97 13.24
C ARG A 361 3.02 -4.61 14.48
N HIS A 362 3.00 -3.90 15.61
CA HIS A 362 2.46 -4.44 16.86
C HIS A 362 0.97 -4.76 16.74
N LEU A 363 0.18 -3.94 16.03
CA LEU A 363 -1.23 -4.21 15.75
C LEU A 363 -1.42 -5.44 14.85
N ALA A 364 -0.58 -5.61 13.82
CA ALA A 364 -0.61 -6.77 12.94
C ALA A 364 -0.23 -8.06 13.69
N GLU A 365 0.84 -8.02 14.51
CA GLU A 365 1.24 -9.13 15.38
C GLU A 365 0.13 -9.49 16.38
N ARG A 366 -0.50 -8.48 17.00
CA ARG A 366 -1.66 -8.66 17.90
C ARG A 366 -2.86 -9.29 17.18
N ALA A 367 -3.08 -8.95 15.91
CA ALA A 367 -4.11 -9.56 15.07
C ALA A 367 -3.73 -10.97 14.57
N GLY A 368 -2.51 -11.44 14.86
CA GLY A 368 -1.99 -12.73 14.44
C GLY A 368 -1.48 -12.78 13.01
N CYS A 369 -1.18 -11.63 12.38
CA CYS A 369 -0.57 -11.56 11.07
C CYS A 369 0.86 -12.14 11.09
N PHE A 370 1.25 -12.83 10.03
CA PHE A 370 2.60 -13.37 9.88
C PHE A 370 3.57 -12.26 9.48
N ARG A 371 4.69 -12.18 10.20
CA ARG A 371 5.78 -11.24 9.94
C ARG A 371 6.84 -11.89 9.07
N TYR A 372 7.24 -11.21 8.00
CA TYR A 372 8.17 -11.73 6.97
C TYR A 372 9.60 -11.20 7.11
N ILE A 373 9.83 -10.15 7.92
CA ILE A 373 11.15 -9.56 8.16
C ILE A 373 11.26 -9.05 9.60
N ASP A 374 12.46 -9.08 10.19
CA ASP A 374 12.69 -8.63 11.56
C ASP A 374 12.82 -7.11 11.74
N THR A 375 13.25 -6.40 10.71
CA THR A 375 13.51 -4.95 10.72
C THR A 375 12.43 -4.14 10.01
N ALA A 376 12.45 -2.82 10.15
CA ALA A 376 11.51 -1.89 9.50
C ALA A 376 11.95 -1.49 8.08
N ASP A 377 12.51 -2.44 7.33
CA ASP A 377 12.88 -2.25 5.93
C ASP A 377 11.66 -2.50 5.02
N PRO A 378 11.52 -1.76 3.90
CA PRO A 378 10.42 -1.98 2.96
C PRO A 378 10.38 -3.40 2.40
N LEU A 379 9.19 -4.00 2.43
CA LEU A 379 8.94 -5.37 2.00
C LEU A 379 7.68 -5.48 1.13
N TYR A 380 7.77 -6.25 0.05
CA TYR A 380 6.64 -6.58 -0.83
C TYR A 380 6.68 -8.07 -1.14
N ALA A 381 5.54 -8.75 -1.04
CA ALA A 381 5.52 -10.19 -1.24
C ALA A 381 4.18 -10.71 -1.80
N ASN A 382 4.28 -11.76 -2.61
CA ASN A 382 3.18 -12.67 -2.96
C ASN A 382 3.61 -14.11 -2.66
N SER A 383 2.82 -15.12 -3.02
CA SER A 383 3.18 -16.52 -2.72
C SER A 383 4.46 -17.07 -3.38
N ARG A 384 5.08 -16.36 -4.32
CA ARG A 384 6.26 -16.78 -5.11
C ARG A 384 7.38 -15.75 -5.17
N LEU A 385 7.20 -14.58 -4.59
CA LEU A 385 8.15 -13.48 -4.67
C LEU A 385 8.21 -12.74 -3.34
N LEU A 386 9.42 -12.41 -2.93
CA LEU A 386 9.71 -11.54 -1.80
C LEU A 386 10.74 -10.49 -2.25
N THR A 387 10.37 -9.22 -2.18
CA THR A 387 11.27 -8.10 -2.44
C THR A 387 11.53 -7.36 -1.14
N VAL A 388 12.80 -7.08 -0.86
CA VAL A 388 13.24 -6.29 0.30
C VAL A 388 14.23 -5.24 -0.17
N PHE A 389 14.02 -4.01 0.29
CA PHE A 389 14.98 -2.92 0.10
C PHE A 389 15.57 -2.52 1.45
N CYS A 390 16.90 -2.47 1.57
CA CYS A 390 17.57 -2.02 2.78
C CYS A 390 18.37 -0.74 2.49
N HIS A 391 18.13 0.31 3.27
CA HIS A 391 18.97 1.52 3.21
C HIS A 391 20.30 1.28 3.91
N GLU A 392 20.24 0.77 5.14
CA GLU A 392 21.43 0.48 5.95
C GLU A 392 21.94 -0.95 5.71
N PRO A 393 23.26 -1.15 5.54
CA PRO A 393 23.83 -2.48 5.36
C PRO A 393 23.62 -3.35 6.61
N GLY A 394 23.73 -4.66 6.45
CA GLY A 394 23.72 -5.61 7.56
C GLY A 394 22.91 -6.86 7.25
N THR A 395 22.74 -7.71 8.27
CA THR A 395 21.95 -8.94 8.13
C THR A 395 20.51 -8.69 8.54
N ARG A 396 19.56 -9.16 7.72
CA ARG A 396 18.14 -9.24 8.06
C ARG A 396 17.72 -10.69 8.20
N ARG A 397 16.72 -10.96 9.05
CA ARG A 397 16.09 -12.27 9.10
C ARG A 397 14.81 -12.23 8.29
N LEU A 398 14.77 -13.04 7.24
CA LEU A 398 13.58 -13.22 6.39
C LEU A 398 12.83 -14.48 6.80
N PHE A 399 11.52 -14.36 6.96
CA PHE A 399 10.65 -15.45 7.43
C PHE A 399 9.66 -15.85 6.34
N TRP A 400 9.22 -17.10 6.41
CA TRP A 400 8.15 -17.62 5.57
C TRP A 400 7.23 -18.54 6.40
N PRO A 401 5.90 -18.57 6.14
CA PRO A 401 4.96 -19.35 6.96
C PRO A 401 5.25 -20.86 7.03
N GLN A 402 5.94 -21.38 6.02
CA GLN A 402 6.44 -22.75 5.95
C GLN A 402 7.91 -22.69 5.53
N PRO A 403 8.72 -23.71 5.83
CA PRO A 403 10.07 -23.81 5.26
C PRO A 403 10.02 -23.60 3.75
N ALA A 404 10.87 -22.70 3.27
CA ALA A 404 10.92 -22.28 1.88
C ALA A 404 12.35 -21.91 1.49
N GLN A 405 12.66 -22.13 0.22
CA GLN A 405 13.87 -21.64 -0.41
C GLN A 405 13.63 -20.22 -0.95
N LEU A 406 14.54 -19.30 -0.61
CA LEU A 406 14.60 -17.95 -1.16
C LEU A 406 15.82 -17.90 -2.08
N MET A 407 15.60 -17.75 -3.39
CA MET A 407 16.67 -17.57 -4.37
C MET A 407 16.69 -16.14 -4.86
N ASP A 408 17.77 -15.40 -4.59
CA ASP A 408 17.95 -14.05 -5.14
C ASP A 408 18.05 -14.14 -6.66
N PHE A 409 17.18 -13.43 -7.36
CA PHE A 409 17.08 -13.49 -8.81
C PHE A 409 18.34 -12.95 -9.52
N PHE A 410 19.03 -11.98 -8.93
CA PHE A 410 20.14 -11.28 -9.58
C PHE A 410 21.49 -11.90 -9.25
N SER A 411 21.71 -12.32 -8.00
CA SER A 411 22.97 -12.94 -7.57
C SER A 411 22.95 -14.47 -7.68
N GLY A 412 21.77 -15.09 -7.66
CA GLY A 412 21.62 -16.55 -7.59
C GLY A 412 21.86 -17.12 -6.19
N ASP A 413 22.08 -16.28 -5.18
CA ASP A 413 22.25 -16.75 -3.80
C ASP A 413 21.00 -17.44 -3.30
N VAL A 414 21.18 -18.53 -2.58
CA VAL A 414 20.08 -19.34 -2.05
C VAL A 414 20.11 -19.35 -0.52
N PHE A 415 18.96 -19.04 0.08
CA PHE A 415 18.76 -19.05 1.51
C PHE A 415 17.59 -19.98 1.87
N GLN A 416 17.73 -20.74 2.97
CA GLN A 416 16.68 -21.62 3.47
C GLN A 416 16.01 -20.97 4.68
N THR A 417 14.70 -20.81 4.64
CA THR A 417 13.92 -20.36 5.80
C THR A 417 13.60 -21.53 6.72
N GLY A 418 13.74 -21.30 8.01
CA GLY A 418 13.29 -22.20 9.08
C GLY A 418 12.53 -21.41 10.15
N PRO A 419 12.28 -22.02 11.33
CA PRO A 419 11.60 -21.34 12.44
C PRO A 419 12.26 -20.02 12.86
N GLU A 420 13.59 -19.94 12.77
CA GLU A 420 14.38 -18.74 13.11
C GLU A 420 14.51 -17.74 11.95
N GLY A 421 13.90 -18.02 10.80
CA GLY A 421 14.11 -17.29 9.55
C GLY A 421 15.44 -17.62 8.87
N ALA A 422 15.65 -17.01 7.71
CA ALA A 422 16.91 -17.05 6.97
C ALA A 422 17.70 -15.76 7.24
N ALA A 423 18.97 -15.88 7.63
CA ALA A 423 19.87 -14.75 7.76
C ALA A 423 20.41 -14.34 6.39
N VAL A 424 20.03 -13.15 5.92
CA VAL A 424 20.36 -12.65 4.59
C VAL A 424 21.18 -11.36 4.73
N PRO A 425 22.40 -11.29 4.16
CA PRO A 425 23.17 -10.06 4.13
C PRO A 425 22.63 -9.11 3.07
N PHE A 426 22.60 -7.83 3.42
CA PHE A 426 22.30 -6.71 2.54
C PHE A 426 23.43 -5.67 2.60
N GLY A 427 23.77 -5.11 1.44
CA GLY A 427 24.55 -3.89 1.30
C GLY A 427 23.71 -2.64 1.60
N ALA A 428 24.38 -1.49 1.60
CA ALA A 428 23.71 -0.19 1.70
C ALA A 428 22.95 0.11 0.39
N ASP A 429 21.75 0.65 0.52
CA ASP A 429 20.86 0.97 -0.60
C ASP A 429 20.63 -0.21 -1.56
N GLU A 430 20.46 -1.42 -1.01
CA GLU A 430 20.31 -2.64 -1.81
C GLU A 430 18.85 -3.10 -1.87
N THR A 431 18.34 -3.31 -3.08
CA THR A 431 17.11 -4.08 -3.31
C THR A 431 17.45 -5.49 -3.76
N ARG A 432 16.95 -6.48 -3.00
CA ARG A 432 17.00 -7.90 -3.36
C ARG A 432 15.59 -8.40 -3.70
N ILE A 433 15.49 -9.21 -4.75
CA ILE A 433 14.24 -9.85 -5.15
C ILE A 433 14.45 -11.35 -5.14
N PHE A 434 13.72 -12.04 -4.27
CA PHE A 434 13.79 -13.48 -4.11
C PHE A 434 12.63 -14.16 -4.82
N LEU A 435 12.93 -15.15 -5.65
CA LEU A 435 11.97 -16.17 -6.04
C LEU A 435 11.80 -17.15 -4.88
N VAL A 436 10.54 -17.45 -4.54
CA VAL A 436 10.19 -18.24 -3.36
C VAL A 436 9.60 -19.59 -3.76
N GLU A 437 10.22 -20.65 -3.24
CA GLU A 437 9.72 -22.02 -3.34
C GLU A 437 9.32 -22.55 -1.97
N PRO A 438 8.02 -22.55 -1.64
CA PRO A 438 7.49 -23.14 -0.43
C PRO A 438 7.55 -24.67 -0.48
N GLY A 439 7.94 -25.28 0.63
CA GLY A 439 7.96 -26.74 0.81
C GLY A 439 9.34 -27.26 1.23
N PRO A 440 9.42 -28.50 1.73
CA PRO A 440 10.71 -29.13 1.98
C PRO A 440 11.46 -29.19 0.66
N ALA A 441 12.70 -28.67 0.63
CA ALA A 441 13.55 -28.68 -0.55
C ALA A 441 13.50 -30.07 -1.19
N ALA A 442 12.80 -30.19 -2.32
CA ALA A 442 12.79 -31.45 -3.04
C ALA A 442 14.23 -31.73 -3.44
N ALA A 443 14.75 -32.89 -3.05
CA ALA A 443 16.07 -33.39 -3.45
C ALA A 443 16.19 -33.69 -4.96
N THR A 444 15.37 -33.04 -5.79
CA THR A 444 15.34 -33.16 -7.23
C THR A 444 15.28 -31.75 -7.79
N GLY A 445 16.36 -31.32 -8.42
CA GLY A 445 16.46 -30.01 -9.05
C GLY A 445 15.26 -29.73 -9.94
N ARG A 446 14.64 -28.57 -9.71
CA ARG A 446 13.96 -27.74 -10.70
C ARG A 446 13.52 -26.42 -10.06
N ILE A 447 14.49 -25.55 -9.83
CA ILE A 447 14.33 -24.13 -10.20
C ILE A 447 15.20 -23.95 -11.43
N LEU A 448 14.55 -23.87 -12.60
CA LEU A 448 15.09 -23.31 -13.84
C LEU A 448 16.59 -23.59 -14.11
N THR A 449 16.96 -24.86 -14.32
CA THR A 449 18.20 -25.20 -15.02
C THR A 449 18.04 -24.91 -16.52
N SER A 450 18.00 -23.63 -16.88
CA SER A 450 18.38 -23.09 -18.19
C SER A 450 18.00 -21.60 -18.21
N TRP A 451 18.99 -20.75 -17.94
CA TRP A 451 19.08 -19.41 -18.52
C TRP A 451 20.48 -19.28 -19.12
#